data_AF-A0A161M1Y1-F1
#
_entry.id   AF-A0A161M1Y1-F1
#
_cell.length_a   1.000
_cell.length_b   1.000
_cell.length_c   1.000
_cell.angle_alpha   90.00
_cell.angle_beta   90.00
_cell.angle_gamma   90.00
#
_symmetry.space_group_name_H-M   'P 1'
#
loop_
_entity.id
_entity.type
_entity.pdbx_description
1 polymer ?
#
loop_
_entity_poly.entity_id
_entity_poly.type
_entity_poly.pdbx_seq_one_letter_code
_entity_poly.pdbx_strand_id
1 'polypeptide(L)'
;MRPKLDFHLEFYLNQMWTRITPDGSVMFKDGSLMNFDLIIHCTGYLYTYPFLSKECGITVEDNYVSPLYKSVININHPTMAFLAILKHTPTFYVTDLQVRFFLHTLCNPSLLPSKQDMEVELRLNE
;
A
#
# COMPACT_ATOMS: atom_id res chain seq x y z
N MET A 1 -31.10 -5.80 23.86
CA MET A 1 -31.96 -5.20 22.82
C MET A 1 -31.03 -4.56 21.79
N ARG A 2 -30.87 -5.13 20.57
CA ARG A 2 -30.08 -4.47 19.52
C ARG A 2 -31.00 -3.43 18.86
N PRO A 3 -30.59 -2.16 18.70
CA PRO A 3 -31.38 -1.22 17.92
C PRO A 3 -31.47 -1.73 16.49
N LYS A 4 -32.70 -1.89 15.98
CA LYS A 4 -32.92 -2.08 14.55
C LYS A 4 -32.64 -0.74 13.87
N LEU A 5 -31.58 -0.69 13.10
CA LEU A 5 -31.36 0.38 12.13
C LEU A 5 -32.22 0.06 10.91
N ASP A 6 -33.43 0.63 10.84
CA ASP A 6 -34.28 0.55 9.65
C ASP A 6 -33.81 1.60 8.62
N PHE A 7 -32.64 1.36 8.01
CA PHE A 7 -32.20 2.10 6.83
C PHE A 7 -32.49 1.26 5.58
N HIS A 8 -33.37 1.77 4.72
CA HIS A 8 -33.56 1.21 3.38
C HIS A 8 -32.33 1.63 2.55
N LEU A 9 -31.30 0.79 2.52
CA LEU A 9 -30.09 1.02 1.73
C LEU A 9 -30.33 0.56 0.29
N GLU A 10 -30.60 1.50 -0.59
CA GLU A 10 -30.50 1.27 -2.04
C GLU A 10 -29.04 1.47 -2.45
N PHE A 11 -28.41 0.38 -2.92
CA PHE A 11 -27.05 0.41 -3.42
C PHE A 11 -27.06 0.60 -4.93
N TYR A 12 -26.50 1.70 -5.40
CA TYR A 12 -26.30 1.97 -6.81
C TYR A 12 -24.82 1.88 -7.16
N LEU A 13 -24.49 1.01 -8.12
CA LEU A 13 -23.17 0.99 -8.72
C LEU A 13 -23.17 1.94 -9.93
N ASN A 14 -22.73 3.18 -9.73
CA ASN A 14 -22.67 4.19 -10.78
C ASN A 14 -21.30 4.20 -11.47
N GLN A 15 -21.23 4.87 -12.62
CA GLN A 15 -19.95 5.19 -13.26
C GLN A 15 -19.09 6.11 -12.37
N MET A 16 -17.83 6.31 -12.77
CA MET A 16 -16.94 7.24 -12.09
C MET A 16 -17.51 8.67 -12.17
N TRP A 17 -17.53 9.37 -11.04
CA TRP A 17 -17.86 10.78 -11.01
C TRP A 17 -16.69 11.63 -11.49
N THR A 18 -16.98 12.86 -11.90
CA THR A 18 -16.00 13.78 -12.53
C THR A 18 -15.74 15.01 -11.69
N ARG A 19 -16.78 15.61 -11.10
CA ARG A 19 -16.67 16.76 -10.19
C ARG A 19 -17.90 16.89 -9.30
N ILE A 20 -17.73 17.62 -8.21
CA ILE A 20 -18.82 18.22 -7.44
C ILE A 20 -19.07 19.60 -8.04
N THR A 21 -20.31 19.93 -8.36
CA THR A 21 -20.73 21.22 -8.92
C THR A 21 -20.85 22.28 -7.82
N PRO A 22 -20.94 23.58 -8.18
CA PRO A 22 -21.09 24.65 -7.19
C PRO A 22 -22.35 24.55 -6.30
N ASP A 23 -23.40 23.87 -6.77
CA ASP A 23 -24.64 23.63 -6.01
C ASP A 23 -24.59 22.34 -5.15
N GLY A 24 -23.46 21.63 -5.12
CA GLY A 24 -23.26 20.44 -4.28
C GLY A 24 -23.68 19.13 -4.93
N SER A 25 -24.24 19.15 -6.14
CA SER A 25 -24.53 17.93 -6.89
C SER A 25 -23.25 17.28 -7.45
N VAL A 26 -23.29 15.97 -7.65
CA VAL A 26 -22.17 15.20 -8.20
C VAL A 26 -22.47 14.87 -9.66
N MET A 27 -21.54 15.23 -10.54
CA MET A 27 -21.63 14.97 -11.98
C MET A 27 -20.89 13.68 -12.36
N PHE A 28 -21.60 12.75 -12.97
CA PHE A 28 -21.06 11.46 -13.43
C PHE A 28 -20.54 11.53 -14.86
N LYS A 29 -19.72 10.56 -15.26
CA LYS A 29 -19.16 10.48 -16.62
C LYS A 29 -20.19 10.37 -17.73
N ASP A 30 -21.37 9.83 -17.45
CA ASP A 30 -22.49 9.75 -18.37
C ASP A 30 -23.29 11.07 -18.49
N GLY A 31 -22.89 12.10 -17.74
CA GLY A 31 -23.55 13.40 -17.71
C GLY A 31 -24.70 13.50 -16.70
N SER A 32 -25.05 12.42 -16.00
CA SER A 32 -26.06 12.46 -14.94
C SER A 32 -25.59 13.28 -13.73
N LEU A 33 -26.55 13.85 -13.02
CA LEU A 33 -26.36 14.64 -11.81
C LEU A 33 -27.17 14.03 -10.67
N MET A 34 -26.56 13.90 -9.49
CA MET A 34 -27.23 13.38 -8.30
C MET A 34 -26.77 14.14 -7.05
N ASN A 35 -27.69 14.31 -6.09
CA ASN A 35 -27.41 14.95 -4.82
C ASN A 35 -27.03 13.92 -3.76
N PHE A 36 -26.08 14.27 -2.90
CA PHE A 36 -25.61 13.43 -1.79
C PHE A 36 -25.45 14.29 -0.53
N ASP A 37 -25.91 13.78 0.61
CA ASP A 37 -25.69 14.42 1.90
C ASP A 37 -24.27 14.15 2.45
N LEU A 38 -23.66 13.03 2.03
CA LEU A 38 -22.35 12.58 2.49
C LEU A 38 -21.58 11.90 1.35
N ILE A 39 -20.29 12.24 1.22
CA ILE A 39 -19.35 11.55 0.33
C ILE A 39 -18.26 10.91 1.19
N ILE A 40 -18.09 9.59 1.06
CA ILE A 40 -17.05 8.84 1.76
C ILE A 40 -16.01 8.38 0.73
N HIS A 41 -14.78 8.87 0.86
CA HIS A 41 -13.67 8.47 -0.02
C HIS A 41 -13.10 7.11 0.42
N CYS A 42 -13.46 6.06 -0.31
CA CYS A 42 -12.92 4.70 -0.13
C CYS A 42 -11.80 4.37 -1.14
N THR A 43 -10.95 5.34 -1.48
CA THR A 43 -9.94 5.25 -2.56
C THR A 43 -8.61 4.60 -2.14
N GLY A 44 -8.60 3.91 -1.00
CA GLY A 44 -7.41 3.27 -0.44
C GLY A 44 -6.46 4.24 0.27
N TYR A 45 -5.21 3.79 0.45
CA TYR A 45 -4.18 4.48 1.21
C TYR A 45 -2.85 4.56 0.44
N LEU A 46 -2.05 5.56 0.79
CA LEU A 46 -0.68 5.75 0.30
C LEU A 46 0.33 5.35 1.38
N TYR A 47 1.44 4.72 0.98
CA TYR A 47 2.58 4.53 1.85
C TYR A 47 3.25 5.89 2.13
N THR A 48 3.50 6.18 3.40
CA THR A 48 4.21 7.38 3.82
C THR A 48 4.98 7.08 5.10
N TYR A 49 6.29 7.36 5.08
CA TYR A 49 7.19 7.11 6.20
C TYR A 49 7.88 8.41 6.60
N PRO A 50 7.18 9.36 7.25
CA PRO A 50 7.70 10.71 7.51
C PRO A 50 8.88 10.72 8.50
N PHE A 51 9.14 9.59 9.16
CA PHE A 51 10.25 9.39 10.08
C PHE A 51 11.53 8.90 9.39
N LEU A 52 11.47 8.46 8.12
CA LEU A 52 12.64 8.02 7.38
C LEU A 52 13.33 9.22 6.75
N SER A 53 14.62 9.37 7.03
CA SER A 53 15.44 10.38 6.41
C SER A 53 15.98 9.88 5.06
N LYS A 54 16.48 10.80 4.23
CA LYS A 54 17.05 10.44 2.92
C LYS A 54 18.25 9.50 3.04
N GLU A 55 18.99 9.56 4.15
CA GLU A 55 20.13 8.68 4.40
C GLU A 55 19.72 7.20 4.51
N CYS A 56 18.46 6.89 4.83
CA CYS A 56 17.95 5.53 4.81
C CYS A 56 17.91 4.92 3.40
N GLY A 57 18.09 5.71 2.33
CA GLY A 57 18.17 5.21 0.97
C GLY A 57 16.91 4.48 0.50
N ILE A 58 15.75 4.86 1.03
CA ILE A 58 14.43 4.34 0.63
C ILE A 58 13.65 5.45 -0.06
N THR A 59 13.00 5.10 -1.16
CA THR A 59 12.07 5.93 -1.91
C THR A 59 10.68 5.32 -1.87
N VAL A 60 9.66 6.19 -1.83
CA VAL A 60 8.27 5.79 -2.04
C VAL A 60 7.73 6.56 -3.23
N GLU A 61 7.59 5.87 -4.36
CA GLU A 61 7.10 6.42 -5.63
C GLU A 61 5.93 5.57 -6.11
N ASP A 62 4.86 6.19 -6.61
CA ASP A 62 3.65 5.50 -7.07
C ASP A 62 3.10 4.42 -6.12
N ASN A 63 3.17 4.70 -4.81
CA ASN A 63 2.74 3.80 -3.74
C ASN A 63 3.53 2.46 -3.71
N TYR A 64 4.79 2.50 -4.14
CA TYR A 64 5.76 1.41 -4.15
C TYR A 64 7.00 1.81 -3.33
N VAL A 65 7.47 0.92 -2.46
CA VAL A 65 8.60 1.17 -1.55
C VAL A 65 9.83 0.46 -2.10
N SER A 66 10.89 1.20 -2.38
CA SER A 66 12.11 0.69 -3.02
C SER A 66 13.37 1.34 -2.46
N PRO A 67 14.56 0.72 -2.63
CA PRO A 67 14.81 -0.62 -3.14
C PRO A 67 14.76 -1.68 -2.01
N LEU A 68 13.94 -2.72 -2.19
CA LEU A 68 13.75 -3.80 -1.22
C LEU A 68 14.07 -5.18 -1.80
N TYR A 69 15.10 -5.85 -1.30
CA TYR A 69 15.39 -7.24 -1.64
C TYR A 69 14.27 -8.15 -1.15
N LYS A 70 13.72 -8.98 -2.04
CA LYS A 70 12.56 -9.85 -1.81
C LYS A 70 11.34 -9.10 -1.23
N SER A 71 11.20 -7.79 -1.49
CA SER A 71 10.18 -6.93 -0.87
C SER A 71 10.23 -6.89 0.67
N VAL A 72 11.40 -7.11 1.27
CA VAL A 72 11.62 -7.12 2.73
C VAL A 72 12.79 -6.23 3.12
N ILE A 73 13.98 -6.50 2.61
CA ILE A 73 15.23 -5.96 3.17
C ILE A 73 15.66 -4.72 2.39
N ASN A 74 16.00 -3.63 3.09
CA ASN A 74 16.56 -2.44 2.45
C ASN A 74 17.95 -2.77 1.87
N ILE A 75 18.08 -2.70 0.54
CA ILE A 75 19.34 -3.03 -0.16
C ILE A 75 20.48 -2.09 0.25
N ASN A 76 20.16 -0.83 0.55
CA ASN A 76 21.15 0.17 0.94
C ASN A 76 21.62 0.01 2.39
N HIS A 77 20.74 -0.49 3.28
CA HIS A 77 21.03 -0.73 4.69
C HIS A 77 20.41 -2.05 5.14
N PRO A 78 21.08 -3.21 4.95
CA PRO A 78 20.49 -4.54 5.17
C PRO A 78 20.13 -4.88 6.61
N THR A 79 20.44 -4.00 7.57
CA THR A 79 19.95 -4.07 8.96
C THR A 79 18.56 -3.46 9.14
N MET A 80 17.92 -2.99 8.07
CA MET A 80 16.57 -2.42 8.03
C MET A 80 15.67 -3.25 7.12
N ALA A 81 14.42 -3.48 7.56
CA ALA A 81 13.41 -4.18 6.77
C ALA A 81 12.04 -3.50 6.84
N PHE A 82 11.24 -3.76 5.81
CA PHE A 82 9.84 -3.39 5.69
C PHE A 82 9.01 -4.67 5.73
N LEU A 83 8.06 -4.72 6.65
CA LEU A 83 7.23 -5.90 6.89
C LEU A 83 5.77 -5.54 6.60
N ALA A 84 5.00 -6.53 6.13
CA ALA A 84 3.57 -6.39 5.88
C ALA A 84 3.18 -5.27 4.88
N ILE A 85 4.08 -4.88 3.97
CA ILE A 85 3.82 -3.88 2.93
C ILE A 85 3.23 -4.48 1.64
N LEU A 86 3.11 -5.81 1.56
CA LEU A 86 2.54 -6.48 0.39
C LEU A 86 1.01 -6.45 0.43
N LYS A 87 0.40 -6.02 -0.69
CA LYS A 87 -1.06 -5.97 -0.86
C LYS A 87 -1.58 -7.31 -1.42
N HIS A 88 -2.84 -7.63 -1.15
CA HIS A 88 -3.53 -8.83 -1.67
C HIS A 88 -2.85 -10.16 -1.33
N THR A 89 -2.19 -10.25 -0.17
CA THR A 89 -1.53 -11.47 0.31
C THR A 89 -2.20 -12.00 1.59
N PRO A 90 -2.00 -13.29 1.95
CA PRO A 90 -2.33 -13.80 3.27
C PRO A 90 -1.42 -13.16 4.34
N THR A 91 -1.75 -11.94 4.76
CA THR A 91 -0.85 -11.02 5.47
C THR A 91 -0.15 -11.66 6.66
N PHE A 92 -0.87 -12.38 7.51
CA PHE A 92 -0.29 -12.99 8.71
C PHE A 92 0.79 -14.03 8.38
N TYR A 93 0.52 -14.93 7.44
CA TYR A 93 1.47 -15.98 7.05
C TYR A 93 2.68 -15.40 6.32
N VAL A 94 2.45 -14.46 5.40
CA VAL A 94 3.53 -13.81 4.66
C VAL A 94 4.40 -12.99 5.61
N THR A 95 3.81 -12.25 6.54
CA THR A 95 4.57 -11.44 7.51
C THR A 95 5.40 -12.32 8.44
N ASP A 96 4.88 -13.47 8.91
CA ASP A 96 5.66 -14.44 9.71
C ASP A 96 6.89 -14.94 8.94
N LEU A 97 6.72 -15.29 7.65
CA LEU A 97 7.83 -15.67 6.79
C LEU A 97 8.83 -14.52 6.58
N GLN A 98 8.35 -13.30 6.33
CA GLN A 98 9.20 -12.11 6.16
C GLN A 98 10.03 -11.83 7.42
N VAL A 99 9.42 -11.93 8.61
CA VAL A 99 10.11 -11.75 9.90
C VAL A 99 11.19 -12.81 10.09
N ARG A 100 10.87 -14.09 9.87
CA ARG A 100 11.84 -15.19 10.01
C ARG A 100 13.00 -15.05 9.02
N PHE A 101 12.70 -14.70 7.77
CA PHE A 101 13.70 -14.44 6.75
C PHE A 101 14.64 -13.29 7.14
N PHE A 102 14.09 -12.16 7.61
CA PHE A 102 14.89 -11.02 8.03
C PHE A 102 15.73 -11.33 9.28
N LEU A 103 15.17 -11.98 10.29
CA LEU A 103 15.93 -12.38 11.48
C LEU A 103 17.06 -13.36 11.13
N HIS A 104 16.81 -14.30 10.22
CA HIS A 104 17.82 -15.28 9.80
C HIS A 104 19.00 -14.60 9.09
N THR A 105 18.74 -13.61 8.25
CA THR A 105 19.76 -12.82 7.56
C THR A 105 20.48 -11.83 8.49
N LEU A 106 19.80 -11.25 9.48
CA LEU A 106 20.43 -10.45 10.52
C LEU A 106 21.43 -11.26 11.36
N CYS A 107 21.05 -12.47 11.78
CA CYS A 107 21.92 -13.36 12.54
C CYS A 107 23.04 -13.99 11.69
N ASN A 108 22.84 -14.10 10.37
CA ASN A 108 23.78 -14.69 9.43
C ASN A 108 23.94 -13.81 8.19
N PRO A 109 24.65 -12.67 8.27
CA PRO A 109 24.73 -11.70 7.17
C PRO A 109 25.32 -12.28 5.87
N SER A 110 26.15 -13.33 5.96
CA SER A 110 26.73 -14.01 4.80
C SER A 110 25.71 -14.75 3.93
N LEU A 111 24.47 -14.93 4.39
CA LEU A 111 23.38 -15.49 3.58
C LEU A 111 22.80 -14.48 2.58
N LEU A 112 23.02 -13.19 2.81
CA LEU A 112 22.60 -12.19 1.85
C LEU A 112 23.55 -12.22 0.64
N PRO A 113 23.02 -12.16 -0.58
CA PRO A 113 23.83 -11.92 -1.78
C PRO A 113 24.57 -10.59 -1.67
N SER A 114 25.50 -10.36 -2.60
CA SER A 114 26.13 -9.05 -2.72
C SER A 114 25.08 -7.98 -3.02
N LYS A 115 25.39 -6.71 -2.69
CA LYS A 115 24.49 -5.59 -3.01
C LYS A 115 24.15 -5.56 -4.50
N GLN A 116 25.14 -5.77 -5.37
CA GLN A 116 24.95 -5.81 -6.82
C GLN A 116 23.97 -6.92 -7.22
N ASP A 117 24.11 -8.13 -6.65
CA ASP A 117 23.22 -9.24 -6.97
C ASP A 117 21.78 -8.96 -6.53
N MET A 118 21.59 -8.35 -5.34
CA MET A 118 20.26 -7.95 -4.88
C MET A 118 19.63 -6.90 -5.79
N GLU A 119 20.40 -5.93 -6.28
CA GLU A 119 19.94 -4.91 -7.23
C GLU A 119 19.59 -5.50 -8.60
N VAL A 120 20.39 -6.45 -9.09
CA VAL A 120 20.11 -7.18 -10.33
C VAL A 120 18.82 -7.98 -10.19
N GLU A 121 18.64 -8.70 -9.08
CA GLU A 121 17.45 -9.48 -8.83
C GLU A 121 16.19 -8.61 -8.71
N LEU A 122 16.29 -7.44 -8.07
CA LEU A 122 15.18 -6.48 -7.98
C LEU A 122 14.71 -6.08 -9.39
N ARG A 123 15.64 -5.71 -10.28
CA ARG A 123 15.33 -5.29 -11.67
C ARG A 123 14.76 -6.40 -12.54
N LEU A 124 15.03 -7.67 -12.23
CA LEU A 124 14.47 -8.80 -12.96
C LEU A 124 13.00 -9.07 -12.62
N ASN A 125 12.55 -8.57 -11.47
CA ASN A 125 11.20 -8.79 -10.94
C ASN A 125 10.32 -7.52 -10.98
N GLU A 126 10.83 -6.42 -11.55
CA GLU A 126 10.07 -5.24 -11.97
C GLU A 126 9.50 -5.44 -13.38
#